data_AF-A0A969C4L8-F1
#
_entry.id   AF-A0A969C4L8-F1
#
_cell.length_a   1.000
_cell.length_b   1.000
_cell.length_c   1.000
_cell.angle_alpha   90.00
_cell.angle_beta   90.00
_cell.angle_gamma   90.00
#
_symmetry.space_group_name_H-M   'P 1'
#
loop_
_entity.id
_entity.type
_entity.pdbx_description
1 polymer ?
#
loop_
_entity_poly.entity_id
_entity_poly.type
_entity_poly.pdbx_seq_one_letter_code
_entity_poly.pdbx_strand_id
1 'polypeptide(L)'
;KCETLNNLWLEIRQNGAYMADFTVTWDEPGNSLNAPLVPKKEEGRYSAGNKMQVNFPGDATNIRVNLRTMSGVGILDKVLLPANLNTAYQTGGHAVGPNWSRECKNQAGLIEWKQSCN
;
A
#
# COMPACT_ATOMS: atom_id res chain seq x y z
N LYS A 1 17.28 25.63 -1.11
CA LYS A 1 17.97 24.33 -1.12
C LYS A 1 17.11 23.39 -1.97
N CYS A 2 17.65 22.82 -3.04
CA CYS A 2 16.92 21.83 -3.83
C CYS A 2 17.10 20.47 -3.16
N GLU A 3 16.00 19.77 -2.89
CA GLU A 3 16.02 18.42 -2.32
C GLU A 3 15.43 17.46 -3.35
N THR A 4 16.16 16.40 -3.67
CA THR A 4 15.66 15.32 -4.53
C THR A 4 14.91 14.34 -3.65
N LEU A 5 13.62 14.14 -3.93
CA LEU A 5 12.80 13.14 -3.26
C LEU A 5 12.79 11.86 -4.08
N ASN A 6 13.04 10.73 -3.42
CA ASN A 6 13.00 9.43 -4.07
C ASN A 6 11.53 8.99 -4.25
N ASN A 7 11.22 8.40 -5.40
CA ASN A 7 9.92 7.77 -5.61
C ASN A 7 9.68 6.67 -4.59
N LEU A 8 8.42 6.53 -4.19
CA LEU A 8 7.97 5.57 -3.20
C LEU A 8 7.12 4.49 -3.87
N TRP A 9 7.03 3.32 -3.27
CA TRP A 9 6.17 2.26 -3.79
C TRP A 9 5.49 1.46 -2.68
N LEU A 10 4.38 0.83 -3.02
CA LEU A 10 3.61 -0.06 -2.17
C LEU A 10 3.19 -1.28 -2.99
N GLU A 11 3.48 -2.48 -2.50
CA GLU A 11 2.94 -3.72 -3.07
C GLU A 11 1.90 -4.30 -2.10
N ILE A 12 0.73 -4.71 -2.59
CA ILE A 12 -0.28 -5.42 -1.81
C ILE A 12 -0.49 -6.79 -2.47
N ARG A 13 -0.31 -7.87 -1.70
CA ARG A 13 -0.41 -9.26 -2.15
C ARG A 13 -1.65 -9.91 -1.56
N GLN A 14 -2.53 -10.44 -2.40
CA GLN A 14 -3.69 -11.19 -1.96
C GLN A 14 -3.38 -12.67 -1.86
N ASN A 15 -3.14 -13.19 -0.65
CA ASN A 15 -2.93 -14.62 -0.40
C ASN A 15 -4.07 -15.25 0.42
N GLY A 16 -5.07 -14.47 0.81
CA GLY A 16 -6.25 -14.96 1.52
C GLY A 16 -7.17 -15.78 0.62
N ALA A 17 -7.82 -16.80 1.20
CA ALA A 17 -8.80 -17.65 0.53
C ALA A 17 -10.15 -16.94 0.36
N TYR A 18 -10.13 -15.78 -0.31
CA TYR A 18 -11.27 -14.91 -0.57
C TYR A 18 -10.93 -13.89 -1.68
N MET A 19 -11.94 -13.18 -2.17
CA MET A 19 -11.74 -11.98 -2.99
C MET A 19 -11.68 -10.75 -2.09
N ALA A 20 -10.76 -9.83 -2.40
CA ALA A 20 -10.58 -8.59 -1.65
C ALA A 20 -10.64 -7.37 -2.56
N ASP A 21 -11.26 -6.31 -2.05
CA ASP A 21 -11.24 -4.98 -2.64
C ASP A 21 -10.10 -4.18 -2.01
N PHE A 22 -9.22 -3.69 -2.86
CA PHE A 22 -8.07 -2.88 -2.48
C PHE A 22 -8.28 -1.46 -3.00
N THR A 23 -8.10 -0.49 -2.12
CA THR A 23 -8.15 0.93 -2.46
C THR A 23 -6.96 1.63 -1.84
N VAL A 24 -6.21 2.35 -2.67
CA VAL A 24 -5.09 3.19 -2.25
C VAL A 24 -5.38 4.61 -2.72
N THR A 25 -5.36 5.57 -1.82
CA THR A 25 -5.52 7.00 -2.15
C THR A 25 -4.29 7.77 -1.71
N TRP A 26 -3.95 8.84 -2.42
CA TRP A 26 -2.87 9.74 -2.06
C TRP A 26 -3.08 11.11 -2.68
N ASP A 27 -2.33 12.10 -2.21
CA ASP A 27 -2.35 13.46 -2.72
C ASP A 27 -1.01 13.80 -3.36
N GLU A 28 -1.02 14.29 -4.59
CA GLU A 28 0.17 14.77 -5.31
C GLU A 28 0.17 16.30 -5.39
N PRO A 29 1.33 16.98 -5.28
CA PRO A 29 1.40 18.40 -5.60
C PRO A 29 1.10 18.62 -7.08
N GLY A 30 0.31 19.64 -7.39
CA GLY A 30 0.07 20.02 -8.78
C GLY A 30 1.33 20.58 -9.46
N ASN A 31 1.23 20.84 -10.76
CA ASN A 31 2.37 21.20 -11.62
C ASN A 31 3.03 22.56 -11.32
N SER A 32 2.69 23.23 -10.22
CA SER A 32 3.30 24.49 -9.80
C SER A 32 3.40 24.58 -8.27
N LEU A 33 4.33 25.40 -7.77
CA LEU A 33 4.65 25.55 -6.34
C LEU A 33 3.46 25.94 -5.44
N ASN A 34 2.40 26.50 -6.02
CA ASN A 34 1.19 26.91 -5.31
C ASN A 34 -0.07 26.17 -5.81
N ALA A 35 0.10 25.12 -6.61
CA ALA A 35 -1.03 24.34 -7.08
C ALA A 35 -1.67 23.58 -5.91
N PRO A 36 -3.00 23.44 -5.91
CA PRO A 36 -3.67 22.58 -4.93
C PRO A 36 -3.17 21.14 -5.06
N LEU A 37 -3.22 20.41 -3.95
CA LEU A 37 -3.03 18.96 -3.97
C LEU A 37 -4.08 18.31 -4.86
N VAL A 38 -3.64 17.35 -5.67
CA VAL A 38 -4.47 16.58 -6.58
C VAL A 38 -4.70 15.20 -5.97
N PRO A 39 -5.93 14.85 -5.57
CA PRO A 39 -6.22 13.54 -5.04
C PRO A 39 -6.13 12.50 -6.15
N LYS A 40 -5.49 11.38 -5.82
CA LYS A 40 -5.30 10.21 -6.67
C LYS A 40 -5.83 8.98 -5.97
N LYS A 41 -6.21 7.99 -6.78
CA LYS A 41 -6.78 6.73 -6.32
C LYS A 41 -6.37 5.62 -7.27
N GLU A 42 -5.93 4.51 -6.71
CA GLU A 42 -5.78 3.23 -7.39
C GLU A 42 -6.68 2.24 -6.66
N GLU A 43 -7.46 1.46 -7.40
CA GLU A 43 -8.32 0.44 -6.80
C GLU A 43 -8.44 -0.80 -7.67
N GLY A 44 -8.75 -1.92 -7.04
CA GLY A 44 -9.00 -3.16 -7.76
C GLY A 44 -9.53 -4.26 -6.86
N ARG A 45 -10.08 -5.28 -7.51
CA ARG A 45 -10.54 -6.50 -6.86
C ARG A 45 -9.62 -7.65 -7.23
N TYR A 46 -9.10 -8.33 -6.23
CA TYR A 46 -8.07 -9.36 -6.41
C TYR A 46 -8.48 -10.68 -5.75
N SER A 47 -8.27 -11.78 -6.46
CA SER A 47 -8.35 -13.15 -5.91
C SER A 47 -6.97 -13.60 -5.39
N ALA A 48 -6.96 -14.69 -4.64
CA ALA A 48 -5.74 -15.34 -4.15
C ALA A 48 -4.69 -15.50 -5.26
N GLY A 49 -3.42 -15.20 -4.93
CA GLY A 49 -2.27 -15.27 -5.82
C GLY A 49 -1.96 -13.98 -6.60
N ASN A 50 -2.85 -12.99 -6.58
CA ASN A 50 -2.65 -11.73 -7.30
C ASN A 50 -2.03 -10.64 -6.43
N LYS A 51 -1.54 -9.59 -7.08
CA LYS A 51 -0.94 -8.42 -6.42
C LYS A 51 -1.30 -7.11 -7.12
N MET A 52 -1.25 -6.04 -6.33
CA MET A 52 -1.35 -4.65 -6.76
C MET A 52 -0.03 -3.96 -6.41
N GLN A 53 0.52 -3.17 -7.33
CA GLN A 53 1.67 -2.32 -7.04
C GLN A 53 1.32 -0.88 -7.39
N VAL A 54 1.48 0.02 -6.43
CA VAL A 54 1.28 1.45 -6.58
C VAL A 54 2.62 2.14 -6.44
N ASN A 55 2.95 3.00 -7.39
CA ASN A 55 4.14 3.85 -7.33
C ASN A 55 3.67 5.28 -7.09
N PHE A 56 4.36 5.97 -6.19
CA PHE A 56 4.07 7.34 -5.81
C PHE A 56 5.27 8.23 -6.16
N PRO A 57 5.04 9.48 -6.60
CA PRO A 57 6.12 10.46 -6.63
C PRO A 57 6.63 10.71 -5.20
N GLY A 58 7.89 11.12 -5.08
CA GLY A 58 8.55 11.27 -3.77
C GLY A 58 7.96 12.35 -2.85
N ASP A 59 7.12 13.23 -3.40
CA ASP A 59 6.38 14.29 -2.71
C ASP A 59 4.90 13.94 -2.46
N ALA A 60 4.47 12.70 -2.75
CA ALA A 60 3.12 12.25 -2.44
C ALA A 60 2.86 12.28 -0.93
N THR A 61 1.67 12.73 -0.55
CA THR A 61 1.23 12.85 0.84
C THR A 61 -0.10 12.12 1.08
N ASN A 62 -0.49 11.99 2.34
CA ASN A 62 -1.79 11.43 2.75
C ASN A 62 -2.08 10.04 2.12
N ILE A 63 -1.04 9.22 1.97
CA ILE A 63 -1.18 7.88 1.38
C ILE A 63 -2.00 7.03 2.33
N ARG A 64 -3.18 6.58 1.90
CA ARG A 64 -4.08 5.73 2.68
C ARG A 64 -4.35 4.44 1.93
N VAL A 65 -4.38 3.34 2.68
CA VAL A 65 -4.67 2.00 2.19
C VAL A 65 -5.90 1.47 2.92
N ASN A 66 -6.89 1.05 2.14
CA ASN A 66 -8.07 0.36 2.62
C ASN A 66 -8.21 -0.99 1.91
N LEU A 67 -8.21 -2.08 2.68
CA LEU A 67 -8.37 -3.44 2.18
C LEU A 67 -9.56 -4.08 2.90
N ARG A 68 -10.50 -4.63 2.14
CA ARG A 68 -11.68 -5.32 2.66
C ARG A 68 -11.93 -6.60 1.89
N THR A 69 -12.56 -7.58 2.55
CA THR A 69 -13.14 -8.73 1.83
C THR A 69 -14.35 -8.26 1.02
N MET A 70 -14.78 -9.05 0.02
CA MET A 70 -16.04 -8.78 -0.68
C MET A 70 -17.28 -8.79 0.23
N SER A 71 -17.22 -9.48 1.37
CA SER A 71 -18.28 -9.44 2.39
C SER A 71 -18.25 -8.18 3.26
N GLY A 72 -17.30 -7.26 3.02
CA GLY A 72 -17.16 -6.00 3.73
C GLY A 72 -16.34 -6.06 5.01
N VAL A 73 -15.73 -7.20 5.34
CA VAL A 73 -14.88 -7.35 6.53
C VAL A 73 -13.58 -6.58 6.31
N GLY A 74 -13.29 -5.66 7.24
CA GLY A 74 -12.06 -4.86 7.20
C GLY A 74 -10.82 -5.72 7.43
N ILE A 75 -9.83 -5.55 6.56
CA ILE A 75 -8.53 -6.23 6.67
C ILE A 75 -7.49 -5.21 7.13
N LEU A 76 -7.37 -4.09 6.42
CA LEU A 76 -6.42 -3.02 6.71
C LEU A 76 -7.08 -1.67 6.41
N ASP A 77 -6.94 -0.71 7.32
CA ASP A 77 -7.31 0.69 7.09
C ASP A 77 -6.26 1.58 7.77
N LYS A 78 -5.31 2.11 6.98
CA LYS A 78 -4.19 2.88 7.52
C LYS A 78 -3.80 4.04 6.62
N VAL A 79 -3.42 5.14 7.25
CA VAL A 79 -2.58 6.16 6.63
C VAL A 79 -1.13 5.72 6.80
N LEU A 80 -0.38 5.69 5.70
CA LEU A 80 1.00 5.24 5.65
C LEU A 80 1.95 6.45 5.70
N LEU A 81 2.88 6.43 6.63
CA LEU A 81 4.00 7.36 6.64
C LEU A 81 5.08 6.89 5.66
N PRO A 82 6.04 7.73 5.25
CA PRO A 82 7.16 7.32 4.40
C PRO A 82 7.91 6.08 4.91
N ALA A 83 8.07 5.92 6.23
CA ALA A 83 8.67 4.73 6.85
C ALA A 83 7.82 3.44 6.71
N ASN A 84 6.56 3.56 6.28
CA ASN A 84 5.62 2.47 6.02
C ASN A 84 5.51 2.10 4.54
N LEU A 85 6.25 2.79 3.67
CA LEU A 85 6.28 2.56 2.22
C LEU A 85 7.55 1.81 1.84
N ASN A 86 7.75 1.61 0.54
CA ASN A 86 8.79 0.77 -0.02
C ASN A 86 8.76 -0.64 0.58
N THR A 87 7.55 -1.18 0.71
CA THR A 87 7.26 -2.41 1.46
C THR A 87 6.13 -3.15 0.77
N ALA A 88 5.99 -4.45 1.05
CA ALA A 88 4.81 -5.21 0.67
C ALA A 88 3.89 -5.43 1.87
N TYR A 89 2.58 -5.33 1.67
CA TYR A 89 1.57 -5.84 2.60
C TYR A 89 0.99 -7.11 2.01
N GLN A 90 0.85 -8.15 2.82
CA GLN A 90 0.29 -9.41 2.40
C GLN A 90 -0.95 -9.72 3.21
N THR A 91 -2.06 -9.97 2.55
CA THR A 91 -3.31 -10.43 3.16
C THR A 91 -3.39 -11.95 3.15
N GLY A 92 -4.04 -12.52 4.17
CA GLY A 92 -4.13 -13.96 4.38
C GLY A 92 -5.39 -14.37 5.16
N GLY A 93 -5.50 -15.66 5.46
CA GLY A 93 -6.66 -16.21 6.17
C GLY A 93 -7.88 -16.44 5.27
N HIS A 94 -9.07 -16.39 5.87
CA HIS A 94 -10.36 -16.67 5.22
C HIS A 94 -11.29 -15.47 5.29
N ALA A 95 -12.37 -15.45 4.50
CA ALA A 95 -13.29 -14.30 4.43
C ALA A 95 -13.87 -13.83 5.78
N VAL A 96 -14.03 -14.74 6.74
CA VAL A 96 -14.58 -14.45 8.09
C VAL A 96 -13.52 -14.19 9.15
N GLY A 97 -12.25 -14.44 8.82
CA GLY A 97 -11.11 -14.19 9.69
C GLY A 97 -9.91 -13.76 8.84
N PRO A 98 -10.03 -12.64 8.10
CA PRO A 98 -8.93 -12.17 7.28
C PRO A 98 -7.84 -11.59 8.18
N ASN A 99 -6.60 -11.67 7.72
CA ASN A 99 -5.47 -11.06 8.39
C ASN A 99 -4.55 -10.40 7.37
N TRP A 100 -3.56 -9.67 7.88
CA TRP A 100 -2.50 -9.12 7.07
C TRP A 100 -1.18 -9.11 7.83
N SER A 101 -0.10 -9.03 7.08
CA SER A 101 1.25 -8.82 7.57
C SER A 101 1.96 -7.82 6.68
N ARG A 102 3.00 -7.17 7.22
CA ARG A 102 3.87 -6.28 6.46
C ARG A 102 5.20 -6.99 6.24
N GLU A 103 5.59 -7.15 4.98
CA GLU A 103 6.90 -7.60 4.57
C GLU A 103 7.77 -6.37 4.27
N CYS A 104 8.78 -6.14 5.12
CA CYS A 104 9.81 -5.15 4.87
C CYS A 104 10.70 -5.66 3.72
N LYS A 105 10.57 -5.07 2.53
CA LYS A 105 11.53 -5.27 1.45
C LYS A 105 12.46 -4.06 1.43
N ASN A 106 13.70 -4.26 1.83
CA ASN A 106 14.81 -3.39 1.48
C ASN A 106 14.82 -3.11 -0.03
N GLN A 107 15.11 -1.85 -0.40
CA GLN A 107 14.95 -1.22 -1.72
C GLN A 107 15.83 -1.84 -2.85
N ALA A 108 16.38 -3.04 -2.64
CA ALA A 108 17.33 -3.69 -3.53
C ALA A 108 17.03 -5.18 -3.74
N GLY A 109 15.76 -5.58 -3.95
CA GLY A 109 15.42 -6.91 -4.50
C GLY A 109 15.97 -8.15 -3.76
N LEU A 110 16.52 -8.01 -2.57
CA LEU A 110 17.08 -9.08 -1.76
C LEU A 110 16.18 -9.24 -0.56
N ILE A 111 15.29 -10.24 -0.62
CA ILE A 111 14.46 -10.70 0.49
C ILE A 111 15.39 -10.99 1.68
N GLU A 112 15.56 -10.04 2.58
CA GLU A 112 16.13 -10.30 3.91
C GLU A 112 14.97 -10.60 4.85
N TRP A 113 14.86 -11.87 5.23
CA TRP A 113 13.99 -12.32 6.30
C TRP A 113 14.46 -11.71 7.63
N LYS A 114 13.84 -10.60 8.07
CA LYS A 114 13.94 -10.16 9.46
C LYS A 114 12.58 -9.79 10.05
N GLN A 115 12.13 -10.74 10.87
CA GLN A 115 11.40 -10.69 12.13
C GLN A 115 10.42 -9.54 12.43
N SER A 116 9.25 -10.00 12.85
CA SER A 116 8.18 -9.33 13.60
C SER A 116 8.70 -8.25 14.55
N CYS A 117 8.20 -7.03 14.42
CA CYS A 117 8.29 -6.02 15.47
C CYS A 117 6.97 -5.98 16.23
N ASN A 118 7.06 -6.22 17.54
CA ASN A 118 6.00 -6.05 18.55
C ASN A 118 5.46 -4.61 18.59
#